data_AF-A0A959YX80-F1
#
_entry.id   AF-A0A959YX80-F1
#
_cell.length_a   1.000
_cell.length_b   1.000
_cell.length_c   1.000
_cell.angle_alpha   90.00
_cell.angle_beta   90.00
_cell.angle_gamma   90.00
#
_symmetry.space_group_name_H-M   'P 1'
#
loop_
_entity.id
_entity.type
_entity.pdbx_description
1 polymer ?
#
loop_
_entity_poly.entity_id
_entity_poly.type
_entity_poly.pdbx_seq_one_letter_code
_entity_poly.pdbx_strand_id
1 'polypeptide(L)'
;GLNVSASFNSAKVIYIVIPVLIIPQLLFSGIIVRFDKLHPWFASERSVPWIGNIMASRWAYEGLAVTQFMENAYERQFYEEDQRMRTANWRKDLWLRELRNVVSGIRQGLESGASPPAADLALLHAELEREAERIEGFDPPISSLKDPGSVDLEVLREVDASLDLLVQHYRSIYRSAERAKEDRVQSLTATPALKRAYFTLMDAQRNESLAEFVTNKNDLTMIVRVNDELVRKSDPIYSDPVDRSLLGAHFYAPFKWLAGERVPTLYANTLVLWSMTLLFMVLLWLDLFPRAGRALRQLVRSRH
;
A
#
# COMPACT_ATOMS: atom_id res chain seq x y z
N GLY A 1 -11.75 -0.49 27.20
CA GLY A 1 -12.08 0.20 28.47
C GLY A 1 -13.28 -0.42 29.14
N LEU A 2 -14.49 0.00 28.77
CA LEU A 2 -15.75 -0.43 29.40
C LEU A 2 -15.92 -1.96 29.47
N ASN A 3 -15.68 -2.67 28.35
CA ASN A 3 -15.73 -4.15 28.32
C ASN A 3 -14.77 -4.81 29.32
N VAL A 4 -13.58 -4.25 29.52
CA VAL A 4 -12.60 -4.75 30.51
C VAL A 4 -13.12 -4.47 31.93
N SER A 5 -13.62 -3.27 32.18
CA SER A 5 -14.20 -2.86 33.47
C SER A 5 -15.38 -3.74 33.88
N ALA A 6 -16.26 -4.10 32.94
CA ALA A 6 -17.39 -5.00 33.20
C ALA A 6 -16.95 -6.45 33.47
N SER A 7 -15.77 -6.85 32.98
CA SER A 7 -15.28 -8.23 33.07
C SER A 7 -14.52 -8.54 34.36
N PHE A 8 -13.94 -7.52 35.00
CA PHE A 8 -13.07 -7.69 36.17
C PHE A 8 -13.55 -6.88 37.37
N ASN A 9 -13.66 -7.53 38.52
CA ASN A 9 -14.14 -6.90 39.77
C ASN A 9 -13.03 -6.17 40.55
N SER A 10 -11.78 -6.12 40.05
CA SER A 10 -10.64 -5.54 40.76
C SER A 10 -9.99 -4.43 39.93
N ALA A 11 -9.93 -3.22 40.49
CA ALA A 11 -9.24 -2.09 39.88
C ALA A 11 -7.76 -2.41 39.57
N LYS A 12 -7.08 -3.15 40.48
CA LYS A 12 -5.69 -3.58 40.27
C LYS A 12 -5.53 -4.41 39.00
N VAL A 13 -6.46 -5.33 38.71
CA VAL A 13 -6.43 -6.16 37.49
C VAL A 13 -6.65 -5.30 36.25
N ILE A 14 -7.60 -4.37 36.30
CA ILE A 14 -7.88 -3.45 35.19
C ILE A 14 -6.64 -2.61 34.85
N TYR A 15 -5.94 -2.07 35.85
CA TYR A 15 -4.72 -1.28 35.65
C TYR A 15 -3.55 -2.09 35.07
N ILE A 16 -3.51 -3.40 35.27
CA ILE A 16 -2.51 -4.28 34.65
C ILE A 16 -2.92 -4.62 33.21
N VAL A 17 -4.20 -4.96 32.98
CA VAL A 17 -4.69 -5.42 31.68
C VAL A 17 -4.70 -4.30 30.64
N ILE A 18 -5.05 -3.06 31.01
CA ILE A 18 -5.13 -1.95 30.05
C ILE A 18 -3.78 -1.71 29.34
N PRO A 19 -2.64 -1.52 30.03
CA PRO A 19 -1.33 -1.40 29.38
C PRO A 19 -0.98 -2.61 28.50
N VAL A 20 -1.26 -3.83 28.97
CA VAL A 20 -1.03 -5.07 28.21
C VAL A 20 -1.81 -5.10 26.88
N LEU A 21 -2.98 -4.47 26.82
CA LEU A 21 -3.75 -4.32 25.59
C LEU A 21 -3.25 -3.17 24.72
N ILE A 22 -2.83 -2.06 25.32
CA ILE A 22 -2.39 -0.84 24.60
C ILE A 22 -1.02 -1.05 23.93
N ILE A 23 -0.08 -1.72 24.58
CA ILE A 23 1.28 -1.90 24.03
C ILE A 23 1.26 -2.59 22.65
N PRO A 24 0.57 -3.73 22.46
CA PRO A 24 0.42 -4.34 21.14
C PRO A 24 -0.27 -3.42 20.13
N GLN A 25 -1.28 -2.63 20.55
CA GLN A 25 -1.93 -1.68 19.64
C GLN A 25 -0.93 -0.66 19.10
N LEU A 26 -0.06 -0.11 19.95
CA LEU A 26 0.95 0.84 19.50
C LEU A 26 2.01 0.17 18.62
N LEU A 27 2.46 -1.03 19.00
CA LEU A 27 3.47 -1.78 18.25
C LEU A 27 3.01 -2.14 16.84
N PHE A 28 1.77 -2.62 16.71
CA PHE A 28 1.16 -3.07 15.45
C PHE A 28 0.35 -1.98 14.74
N SER A 29 0.59 -0.71 15.07
CA SER A 29 0.00 0.42 14.35
C SER A 29 0.65 0.70 12.99
N GLY A 30 1.85 0.14 12.75
CA GLY A 30 2.64 0.34 11.54
C GLY A 30 3.69 1.46 11.64
N ILE A 31 3.65 2.28 12.71
CA ILE A 31 4.62 3.38 12.93
C ILE A 31 5.93 2.91 13.57
N ILE A 32 5.84 2.08 14.62
CA ILE A 32 7.02 1.62 15.39
C ILE A 32 7.69 0.46 14.67
N VAL A 33 6.88 -0.49 14.19
CA VAL A 33 7.35 -1.67 13.48
C VAL A 33 6.61 -1.75 12.15
N ARG A 34 7.37 -1.75 11.06
CA ARG A 34 6.82 -1.92 9.72
C ARG A 34 6.27 -3.34 9.57
N PHE A 35 5.16 -3.47 8.85
CA PHE A 35 4.43 -4.74 8.72
C PHE A 35 5.20 -5.83 7.95
N ASP A 36 6.08 -5.45 7.03
CA ASP A 36 6.96 -6.34 6.27
C ASP A 36 8.15 -6.85 7.10
N LYS A 37 8.45 -6.21 8.24
CA LYS A 37 9.53 -6.62 9.15
C LYS A 37 9.03 -7.45 10.34
N LEU A 38 7.75 -7.80 10.36
CA LEU A 38 7.20 -8.72 11.34
C LEU A 38 7.70 -10.14 11.10
N HIS A 39 7.51 -11.02 12.10
CA HIS A 39 7.78 -12.45 11.91
C HIS A 39 6.99 -12.97 10.68
N PRO A 40 7.56 -13.86 9.83
CA PRO A 40 6.95 -14.28 8.56
C PRO A 40 5.51 -14.78 8.66
N TRP A 41 5.08 -15.31 9.81
CA TRP A 41 3.69 -15.71 10.06
C TRP A 41 2.69 -14.54 10.08
N PHE A 42 3.17 -13.32 10.30
CA PHE A 42 2.37 -12.09 10.40
C PHE A 42 2.81 -11.01 9.41
N ALA A 43 3.91 -11.22 8.69
CA ALA A 43 4.38 -10.27 7.70
C ALA A 43 3.48 -10.31 6.45
N SER A 44 3.29 -9.16 5.83
CA SER A 44 2.67 -9.07 4.51
C SER A 44 3.42 -8.03 3.70
N GLU A 45 3.85 -8.44 2.52
CA GLU A 45 4.55 -7.56 1.59
C GLU A 45 3.56 -6.68 0.80
N ARG A 46 2.32 -7.16 0.60
CA ARG A 46 1.33 -6.53 -0.28
C ARG A 46 0.36 -5.62 0.46
N SER A 47 -0.11 -6.05 1.61
CA SER A 47 -1.25 -5.46 2.32
C SER A 47 -0.96 -5.35 3.81
N VAL A 48 -1.82 -4.66 4.55
CA VAL A 48 -1.70 -4.71 6.00
C VAL A 48 -2.07 -6.11 6.51
N PRO A 49 -1.24 -6.73 7.37
CA PRO A 49 -1.52 -8.04 7.92
C PRO A 49 -2.74 -8.04 8.83
N TRP A 50 -3.34 -9.23 9.01
CA TRP A 50 -4.56 -9.40 9.80
C TRP A 50 -4.44 -8.83 11.22
N ILE A 51 -3.26 -8.96 11.85
CA ILE A 51 -3.03 -8.42 13.20
C ILE A 51 -3.14 -6.89 13.22
N GLY A 52 -2.63 -6.20 12.18
CA GLY A 52 -2.78 -4.76 12.01
C GLY A 52 -4.23 -4.37 11.75
N ASN A 53 -4.98 -5.16 10.98
CA ASN A 53 -6.38 -4.90 10.66
C ASN A 53 -7.33 -4.99 11.88
N ILE A 54 -6.93 -5.70 12.95
CA ILE A 54 -7.69 -5.76 14.21
C ILE A 54 -7.40 -4.53 15.11
N MET A 55 -6.25 -3.87 14.94
CA MET A 55 -5.83 -2.78 15.82
C MET A 55 -6.48 -1.45 15.42
N ALA A 56 -7.25 -0.85 16.32
CA ALA A 56 -7.87 0.46 16.09
C ALA A 56 -6.82 1.56 15.87
N SER A 57 -5.68 1.48 16.57
CA SER A 57 -4.54 2.39 16.40
C SER A 57 -4.02 2.45 14.97
N ARG A 58 -3.95 1.32 14.25
CA ARG A 58 -3.53 1.26 12.85
C ARG A 58 -4.48 2.09 11.98
N TRP A 59 -5.78 1.86 12.10
CA TRP A 59 -6.80 2.57 11.31
C TRP A 59 -6.82 4.06 11.61
N ALA A 60 -6.74 4.43 12.88
CA ALA A 60 -6.69 5.83 13.32
C ALA A 60 -5.45 6.55 12.78
N TYR A 61 -4.28 5.93 12.93
CA TYR A 61 -3.02 6.54 12.51
C TYR A 61 -2.94 6.67 10.98
N GLU A 62 -3.23 5.61 10.23
CA GLU A 62 -3.23 5.68 8.76
C GLU A 62 -4.24 6.72 8.26
N GLY A 63 -5.44 6.77 8.85
CA GLY A 63 -6.47 7.74 8.50
C GLY A 63 -5.96 9.17 8.68
N LEU A 64 -5.32 9.45 9.82
CA LEU A 64 -4.73 10.76 10.11
C LEU A 64 -3.57 11.09 9.17
N ALA A 65 -2.61 10.17 9.00
CA ALA A 65 -1.40 10.40 8.21
C ALA A 65 -1.72 10.65 6.73
N VAL A 66 -2.57 9.81 6.13
CA VAL A 66 -3.00 9.94 4.72
C VAL A 66 -3.78 11.24 4.53
N THR A 67 -4.74 11.54 5.42
CA THR A 67 -5.57 12.75 5.30
C THR A 67 -4.72 14.01 5.47
N GLN A 68 -3.86 14.07 6.49
CA GLN A 68 -3.01 15.23 6.74
C GLN A 68 -2.05 15.48 5.58
N PHE A 69 -1.54 14.42 4.95
CA PHE A 69 -0.67 14.54 3.79
C PHE A 69 -1.43 14.96 2.53
N MET A 70 -2.57 14.33 2.22
CA MET A 70 -3.24 14.54 0.94
C MET A 70 -4.20 15.74 0.92
N GLU A 71 -4.90 15.99 2.02
CA GLU A 71 -6.01 16.96 2.08
C GLU A 71 -5.59 18.34 2.60
N ASN A 72 -4.30 18.55 2.91
CA ASN A 72 -3.84 19.87 3.29
C ASN A 72 -3.91 20.84 2.10
N ALA A 73 -4.04 22.13 2.41
CA ALA A 73 -4.33 23.16 1.42
C ALA A 73 -3.24 23.34 0.36
N TYR A 74 -2.00 22.89 0.63
CA TYR A 74 -0.91 22.89 -0.33
C TYR A 74 -0.91 21.63 -1.21
N GLU A 75 -0.78 20.45 -0.60
CA GLU A 75 -0.62 19.17 -1.32
C GLU A 75 -1.83 18.84 -2.19
N ARG A 76 -3.06 19.18 -1.76
CA ARG A 76 -4.26 18.94 -2.57
C ARG A 76 -4.21 19.60 -3.95
N GLN A 77 -3.41 20.65 -4.12
CA GLN A 77 -3.24 21.33 -5.41
C GLN A 77 -2.32 20.58 -6.38
N PHE A 78 -1.47 19.69 -5.88
CA PHE A 78 -0.40 19.04 -6.65
C PHE A 78 -0.41 17.51 -6.56
N TYR A 79 -1.22 16.94 -5.66
CA TYR A 79 -1.19 15.51 -5.35
C TYR A 79 -1.44 14.65 -6.59
N GLU A 80 -2.38 15.04 -7.46
CA GLU A 80 -2.69 14.26 -8.66
C GLU A 80 -1.52 14.25 -9.65
N GLU A 81 -0.90 15.41 -9.88
CA GLU A 81 0.28 15.53 -10.74
C GLU A 81 1.47 14.76 -10.13
N ASP A 82 1.70 14.90 -8.82
CA ASP A 82 2.74 14.16 -8.11
C ASP A 82 2.50 12.65 -8.16
N GLN A 83 1.25 12.18 -7.99
CA GLN A 83 0.90 10.76 -8.07
C GLN A 83 1.26 10.19 -9.45
N ARG A 84 0.91 10.92 -10.53
CA ARG A 84 1.22 10.52 -11.90
C ARG A 84 2.74 10.50 -12.14
N MET A 85 3.46 11.53 -11.69
CA MET A 85 4.92 11.59 -11.82
C MET A 85 5.62 10.45 -11.06
N ARG A 86 5.23 10.21 -9.80
CA ARG A 86 5.81 9.17 -8.93
C ARG A 86 5.54 7.77 -9.47
N THR A 87 4.32 7.53 -9.94
CA THR A 87 3.94 6.25 -10.56
C THR A 87 4.70 6.02 -11.86
N ALA A 88 4.79 7.02 -12.73
CA ALA A 88 5.54 6.93 -13.98
C ALA A 88 7.04 6.67 -13.76
N ASN A 89 7.66 7.36 -12.81
CA ASN A 89 9.06 7.12 -12.46
C ASN A 89 9.27 5.72 -11.86
N TRP A 90 8.40 5.29 -10.94
CA TRP A 90 8.50 3.92 -10.39
C TRP A 90 8.40 2.86 -11.49
N ARG A 91 7.44 3.02 -12.41
CA ARG A 91 7.26 2.11 -13.56
C ARG A 91 8.48 2.11 -14.47
N LYS A 92 8.97 3.29 -14.84
CA LYS A 92 10.06 3.47 -15.80
C LYS A 92 11.43 3.06 -15.26
N ASP A 93 11.74 3.39 -14.00
CA ASP A 93 13.09 3.30 -13.44
C ASP A 93 13.32 2.03 -12.59
N LEU A 94 12.27 1.52 -11.93
CA LEU A 94 12.36 0.34 -11.06
C LEU A 94 11.70 -0.87 -11.71
N TRP A 95 10.40 -0.80 -12.01
CA TRP A 95 9.64 -1.95 -12.51
C TRP A 95 10.15 -2.45 -13.86
N LEU A 96 10.35 -1.56 -14.85
CA LEU A 96 10.91 -1.94 -16.15
C LEU A 96 12.32 -2.51 -16.03
N ARG A 97 13.13 -2.01 -15.09
CA ARG A 97 14.47 -2.54 -14.84
C ARG A 97 14.40 -3.98 -14.34
N GLU A 98 13.52 -4.29 -13.39
CA GLU A 98 13.35 -5.67 -12.91
C GLU A 98 12.86 -6.60 -14.00
N LEU A 99 11.90 -6.18 -14.85
CA LEU A 99 11.46 -7.00 -15.98
C LEU A 99 12.59 -7.25 -16.99
N ARG A 100 13.41 -6.24 -17.29
CA ARG A 100 14.58 -6.40 -18.18
C ARG A 100 15.62 -7.34 -17.58
N ASN A 101 15.85 -7.29 -16.28
CA ASN A 101 16.74 -8.23 -15.59
C ASN A 101 16.24 -9.67 -15.78
N VAL A 102 14.94 -9.90 -15.65
CA VAL A 102 14.32 -11.21 -15.86
C VAL A 102 14.46 -11.67 -17.32
N VAL A 103 14.14 -10.81 -18.28
CA VAL A 103 14.33 -11.11 -19.72
C VAL A 103 15.80 -11.44 -20.04
N SER A 104 16.73 -10.67 -19.48
CA SER A 104 18.18 -10.91 -19.63
C SER A 104 18.61 -12.26 -19.05
N GLY A 105 18.07 -12.63 -17.89
CA GLY A 105 18.32 -13.93 -17.26
C GLY A 105 17.82 -15.09 -18.11
N ILE A 106 16.61 -14.98 -18.65
CA ILE A 106 16.04 -16.00 -19.55
C ILE A 106 16.87 -16.10 -20.84
N ARG A 107 17.25 -14.97 -21.44
CA ARG A 107 18.09 -14.92 -22.64
C ARG A 107 19.41 -15.66 -22.45
N GLN A 108 20.14 -15.37 -21.38
CA GLN A 108 21.40 -16.03 -21.06
C GLN A 108 21.21 -17.55 -20.86
N GLY A 109 20.10 -17.94 -20.22
CA GLY A 109 19.72 -19.35 -20.07
C GLY A 109 19.53 -20.05 -21.41
N LEU A 110 18.74 -19.45 -22.31
CA LEU A 110 18.48 -19.99 -23.65
C LEU A 110 19.76 -20.12 -24.48
N GLU A 111 20.63 -19.12 -24.45
CA GLU A 111 21.94 -19.16 -25.13
C GLU A 111 22.85 -20.28 -24.61
N SER A 112 22.68 -20.66 -23.34
CA SER A 112 23.38 -21.76 -22.69
C SER A 112 22.67 -23.13 -22.86
N GLY A 113 21.55 -23.18 -23.58
CA GLY A 113 20.74 -24.38 -23.78
C GLY A 113 19.84 -24.76 -22.59
N ALA A 114 19.66 -23.87 -21.62
CA ALA A 114 18.74 -24.08 -20.49
C ALA A 114 17.31 -23.66 -20.86
N SER A 115 16.32 -24.34 -20.26
CA SER A 115 14.91 -23.97 -20.41
C SER A 115 14.57 -22.75 -19.53
N PRO A 116 13.72 -21.82 -20.00
CA PRO A 116 13.26 -20.68 -19.21
C PRO A 116 12.62 -21.07 -17.87
N PRO A 117 12.96 -20.43 -16.75
CA PRO A 117 12.32 -20.70 -15.46
C PRO A 117 10.82 -20.36 -15.51
N ALA A 118 9.96 -21.32 -15.15
CA ALA A 118 8.50 -21.12 -15.16
C ALA A 118 8.04 -19.95 -14.28
N ALA A 119 8.73 -19.71 -13.15
CA ALA A 119 8.42 -18.58 -12.27
C ALA A 119 8.69 -17.22 -12.92
N ASP A 120 9.73 -17.12 -13.75
CA ASP A 120 10.10 -15.89 -14.46
C ASP A 120 9.14 -15.59 -15.60
N LEU A 121 8.72 -16.64 -16.32
CA LEU A 121 7.66 -16.52 -17.32
C LEU A 121 6.32 -16.10 -16.71
N ALA A 122 5.94 -16.70 -15.58
CA ALA A 122 4.72 -16.32 -14.86
C ALA A 122 4.73 -14.85 -14.44
N LEU A 123 5.88 -14.35 -13.96
CA LEU A 123 6.05 -12.92 -13.63
C LEU A 123 5.88 -12.03 -14.87
N LEU A 124 6.61 -12.32 -15.95
CA LEU A 124 6.54 -11.51 -17.18
C LEU A 124 5.10 -11.51 -17.75
N HIS A 125 4.46 -12.67 -17.78
CA HIS A 125 3.07 -12.82 -18.22
C HIS A 125 2.14 -11.94 -17.37
N ALA A 126 2.12 -12.13 -16.05
CA ALA A 126 1.19 -11.43 -15.16
C ALA A 126 1.43 -9.91 -15.13
N GLU A 127 2.68 -9.45 -15.20
CA GLU A 127 2.99 -8.02 -15.23
C GLU A 127 2.62 -7.36 -16.56
N LEU A 128 2.90 -8.02 -17.71
CA LEU A 128 2.56 -7.47 -19.02
C LEU A 128 1.05 -7.53 -19.31
N GLU A 129 0.37 -8.60 -18.87
CA GLU A 129 -1.09 -8.73 -18.97
C GLU A 129 -1.80 -7.59 -18.22
N ARG A 130 -1.36 -7.30 -17.00
CA ARG A 130 -1.89 -6.17 -16.21
C ARG A 130 -1.70 -4.81 -16.87
N GLU A 131 -0.64 -4.64 -17.66
CA GLU A 131 -0.39 -3.40 -18.40
C GLU A 131 -1.21 -3.34 -19.70
N ALA A 132 -1.38 -4.46 -20.39
CA ALA A 132 -2.23 -4.59 -21.56
C ALA A 132 -3.71 -4.31 -21.24
N GLU A 133 -4.19 -4.71 -20.06
CA GLU A 133 -5.53 -4.38 -19.57
C GLU A 133 -5.73 -2.87 -19.31
N ARG A 134 -4.65 -2.13 -19.03
CA ARG A 134 -4.70 -0.71 -18.66
C ARG A 134 -4.44 0.23 -19.84
N ILE A 135 -3.64 -0.20 -20.80
CA ILE A 135 -3.15 0.64 -21.89
C ILE A 135 -3.81 0.16 -23.19
N GLU A 136 -4.75 0.96 -23.68
CA GLU A 136 -5.42 0.68 -24.95
C GLU A 136 -4.40 0.63 -26.10
N GLY A 137 -4.46 -0.45 -26.90
CA GLY A 137 -3.56 -0.67 -28.03
C GLY A 137 -2.16 -1.18 -27.67
N PHE A 138 -1.89 -1.50 -26.41
CA PHE A 138 -0.67 -2.20 -26.01
C PHE A 138 -0.87 -3.73 -26.08
N ASP A 139 -0.19 -4.38 -27.03
CA ASP A 139 -0.32 -5.82 -27.30
C ASP A 139 1.05 -6.52 -27.22
N PRO A 140 1.54 -6.83 -25.99
CA PRO A 140 2.77 -7.59 -25.81
C PRO A 140 2.54 -9.10 -26.07
N PRO A 141 3.60 -9.89 -26.34
CA PRO A 141 3.49 -11.31 -26.70
C PRO A 141 3.17 -12.23 -25.50
N ILE A 142 2.12 -11.93 -24.75
CA ILE A 142 1.74 -12.62 -23.49
C ILE A 142 1.43 -14.09 -23.72
N SER A 143 0.78 -14.45 -24.84
CA SER A 143 0.43 -15.84 -25.16
C SER A 143 1.66 -16.74 -25.23
N SER A 144 2.77 -16.23 -25.78
CA SER A 144 4.03 -16.96 -25.94
C SER A 144 4.76 -17.18 -24.61
N LEU A 145 4.39 -16.44 -23.56
CA LEU A 145 4.99 -16.52 -22.21
C LEU A 145 4.31 -17.57 -21.31
N LYS A 146 3.25 -18.25 -21.77
CA LYS A 146 2.54 -19.25 -20.94
C LYS A 146 3.31 -20.55 -20.78
N ASP A 147 4.05 -20.95 -21.81
CA ASP A 147 4.73 -22.24 -21.87
C ASP A 147 6.24 -22.06 -22.09
N PRO A 148 7.11 -22.70 -21.29
CA PRO A 148 8.56 -22.60 -21.49
C PRO A 148 9.05 -23.05 -22.87
N GLY A 149 8.32 -23.96 -23.52
CA GLY A 149 8.67 -24.48 -24.84
C GLY A 149 8.35 -23.54 -26.01
N SER A 150 7.51 -22.51 -25.81
CA SER A 150 7.19 -21.52 -26.83
C SER A 150 8.09 -20.27 -26.79
N VAL A 151 8.96 -20.16 -25.78
CA VAL A 151 9.82 -18.99 -25.60
C VAL A 151 11.17 -19.23 -26.26
N ASP A 152 11.44 -18.47 -27.32
CA ASP A 152 12.73 -18.42 -28.00
C ASP A 152 13.33 -17.00 -27.96
N LEU A 153 14.48 -16.82 -28.62
CA LEU A 153 15.15 -15.51 -28.67
C LEU A 153 14.33 -14.44 -29.41
N GLU A 154 13.42 -14.82 -30.30
CA GLU A 154 12.57 -13.87 -31.03
C GLU A 154 11.44 -13.37 -30.12
N VAL A 155 10.78 -14.26 -29.38
CA VAL A 155 9.81 -13.88 -28.34
C VAL A 155 10.44 -12.91 -27.34
N LEU A 156 11.67 -13.15 -26.89
CA LEU A 156 12.35 -12.22 -25.98
C LEU A 156 12.67 -10.86 -26.62
N ARG A 157 12.88 -10.78 -27.94
CA ARG A 157 13.05 -9.51 -28.65
C ARG A 157 11.73 -8.74 -28.72
N GLU A 158 10.62 -9.43 -28.98
CA GLU A 158 9.28 -8.83 -28.95
C GLU A 158 8.91 -8.31 -27.56
N VAL A 159 9.27 -9.05 -26.49
CA VAL A 159 9.13 -8.59 -25.11
C VAL A 159 9.96 -7.32 -24.88
N ASP A 160 11.24 -7.29 -25.27
CA ASP A 160 12.07 -6.09 -25.10
C ASP A 160 11.51 -4.89 -25.87
N ALA A 161 11.01 -5.09 -27.09
CA ALA A 161 10.35 -4.05 -27.87
C ALA A 161 9.09 -3.52 -27.14
N SER A 162 8.32 -4.42 -26.52
CA SER A 162 7.16 -4.04 -25.68
C SER A 162 7.59 -3.22 -24.46
N LEU A 163 8.69 -3.61 -23.79
CA LEU A 163 9.25 -2.85 -22.67
C LEU A 163 9.75 -1.47 -23.12
N ASP A 164 10.30 -1.33 -24.32
CA ASP A 164 10.71 -0.03 -24.90
C ASP A 164 9.50 0.88 -25.17
N LEU A 165 8.39 0.34 -25.65
CA LEU A 165 7.14 1.10 -25.79
C LEU A 165 6.64 1.61 -24.43
N LEU A 166 6.71 0.78 -23.39
CA LEU A 166 6.36 1.18 -22.02
C LEU A 166 7.29 2.27 -21.48
N VAL A 167 8.60 2.23 -21.79
CA VAL A 167 9.51 3.34 -21.44
C VAL A 167 8.99 4.65 -22.01
N GLN A 168 8.61 4.68 -23.30
CA GLN A 168 8.14 5.91 -23.94
C GLN A 168 6.78 6.36 -23.40
N HIS A 169 5.86 5.42 -23.17
CA HIS A 169 4.56 5.66 -22.55
C HIS A 169 4.71 6.37 -21.19
N TYR A 170 5.49 5.79 -20.28
CA TYR A 170 5.69 6.35 -18.95
C TYR A 170 6.50 7.65 -18.94
N ARG A 171 7.44 7.83 -19.88
CA ARG A 171 8.10 9.13 -20.09
C ARG A 171 7.11 10.21 -20.51
N SER A 172 6.17 9.88 -21.39
CA SER A 172 5.13 10.83 -21.84
C SER A 172 4.21 11.24 -20.68
N ILE A 173 3.75 10.27 -19.88
CA ILE A 173 2.95 10.53 -18.68
C ILE A 173 3.70 11.47 -17.74
N TYR A 174 4.96 11.17 -17.42
CA TYR A 174 5.78 12.00 -16.54
C TYR A 174 5.88 13.45 -17.06
N ARG A 175 6.25 13.65 -18.33
CA ARG A 175 6.38 14.99 -18.93
C ARG A 175 5.05 15.74 -18.99
N SER A 176 3.94 15.05 -19.16
CA SER A 176 2.61 15.67 -19.15
C SER A 176 2.24 16.18 -17.76
N ALA A 177 2.49 15.38 -16.72
CA ALA A 177 2.21 15.73 -15.35
C ALA A 177 3.16 16.81 -14.82
N GLU A 178 4.44 16.74 -15.18
CA GLU A 178 5.45 17.75 -14.85
C GLU A 178 5.08 19.12 -15.43
N ARG A 179 4.71 19.19 -16.72
CA ARG A 179 4.24 20.43 -17.34
C ARG A 179 3.00 21.00 -16.65
N ALA A 180 2.00 20.16 -16.38
CA ALA A 180 0.80 20.60 -15.67
C ALA A 180 1.11 21.18 -14.28
N LYS A 181 2.06 20.56 -13.57
CA LYS A 181 2.53 21.05 -12.27
C LYS A 181 3.29 22.38 -12.41
N GLU A 182 4.17 22.50 -13.38
CA GLU A 182 4.92 23.73 -13.66
C GLU A 182 3.99 24.89 -14.03
N ASP A 183 3.00 24.67 -14.90
CA ASP A 183 2.00 25.66 -15.28
C ASP A 183 1.21 26.15 -14.06
N ARG A 184 0.85 25.23 -13.16
CA ARG A 184 0.17 25.56 -11.90
C ARG A 184 1.07 26.39 -11.00
N VAL A 185 2.33 26.00 -10.80
CA VAL A 185 3.30 26.79 -10.00
C VAL A 185 3.52 28.17 -10.61
N GLN A 186 3.61 28.27 -11.94
CA GLN A 186 3.76 29.55 -12.63
C GLN A 186 2.56 30.46 -12.37
N SER A 187 1.33 29.93 -12.45
CA SER A 187 0.12 30.70 -12.14
C SER A 187 0.08 31.20 -10.69
N LEU A 188 0.54 30.37 -9.74
CA LEU A 188 0.58 30.68 -8.31
C LEU A 188 1.75 31.60 -7.93
N THR A 189 2.70 31.84 -8.83
CA THR A 189 3.89 32.67 -8.59
C THR A 189 4.03 33.83 -9.58
N ALA A 190 3.00 34.11 -10.38
CA ALA A 190 3.01 35.09 -11.47
C ALA A 190 3.29 36.54 -11.02
N THR A 191 2.97 36.89 -9.77
CA THR A 191 3.24 38.21 -9.20
C THR A 191 4.00 38.10 -7.88
N PRO A 192 4.71 39.15 -7.42
CA PRO A 192 5.40 39.13 -6.12
C PRO A 192 4.46 38.83 -4.94
N ALA A 193 3.19 39.28 -5.01
CA ALA A 193 2.20 39.01 -3.98
C ALA A 193 1.77 37.53 -3.96
N LEU A 194 1.47 36.96 -5.14
CA LEU A 194 1.11 35.55 -5.29
C LEU A 194 2.27 34.64 -4.88
N LYS A 195 3.50 34.96 -5.30
CA LYS A 195 4.70 34.23 -4.92
C LYS A 195 4.87 34.17 -3.40
N ARG A 196 4.69 35.28 -2.69
CA ARG A 196 4.73 35.30 -1.22
C ARG A 196 3.64 34.41 -0.62
N ALA A 197 2.39 34.54 -1.10
CA ALA A 197 1.27 33.73 -0.62
C ALA A 197 1.52 32.22 -0.84
N TYR A 198 2.08 31.83 -2.00
CA TYR A 198 2.46 30.47 -2.31
C TYR A 198 3.48 29.91 -1.31
N PHE A 199 4.58 30.63 -1.06
CA PHE A 199 5.60 30.18 -0.10
C PHE A 199 5.07 30.15 1.34
N THR A 200 4.25 31.13 1.75
CA THR A 200 3.61 31.10 3.08
C THR A 200 2.67 29.90 3.23
N LEU A 201 1.91 29.56 2.19
CA LEU A 201 1.05 28.37 2.19
C LEU A 201 1.89 27.09 2.30
N MET A 202 2.95 26.99 1.50
CA MET A 202 3.86 25.84 1.51
C MET A 202 4.50 25.65 2.88
N ASP A 203 5.06 26.72 3.47
CA ASP A 203 5.72 26.68 4.78
C ASP A 203 4.73 26.30 5.90
N ALA A 204 3.48 26.72 5.81
CA ALA A 204 2.46 26.46 6.82
C ALA A 204 1.84 25.06 6.73
N GLN A 205 1.82 24.44 5.54
CA GLN A 205 1.07 23.20 5.30
C GLN A 205 1.95 21.98 5.05
N ARG A 206 3.20 22.17 4.59
CA ARG A 206 4.10 21.07 4.27
C ARG A 206 4.72 20.51 5.55
N ASN A 207 4.57 19.20 5.75
CA ASN A 207 5.21 18.48 6.84
C ASN A 207 6.19 17.45 6.26
N GLU A 208 7.48 17.77 6.30
CA GLU A 208 8.52 16.91 5.73
C GLU A 208 8.61 15.57 6.44
N SER A 209 8.57 15.54 7.77
CA SER A 209 8.62 14.27 8.52
C SER A 209 7.45 13.36 8.18
N LEU A 210 6.24 13.89 8.07
CA LEU A 210 5.08 13.11 7.63
C LEU A 210 5.27 12.58 6.21
N ALA A 211 5.76 13.43 5.29
CA ALA A 211 6.05 13.03 3.92
C ALA A 211 7.03 11.85 3.90
N GLU A 212 8.11 11.89 4.68
CA GLU A 212 9.10 10.79 4.75
C GLU A 212 8.48 9.47 5.20
N PHE A 213 7.53 9.50 6.15
CA PHE A 213 6.81 8.31 6.60
C PHE A 213 5.88 7.76 5.51
N VAL A 214 5.03 8.60 4.92
CA VAL A 214 4.03 8.13 3.95
C VAL A 214 4.62 7.81 2.57
N THR A 215 5.84 8.27 2.29
CA THR A 215 6.58 7.90 1.07
C THR A 215 7.60 6.79 1.27
N ASN A 216 7.81 6.29 2.50
CA ASN A 216 8.87 5.34 2.84
C ASN A 216 10.27 5.80 2.35
N LYS A 217 10.58 7.09 2.46
CA LYS A 217 11.80 7.69 1.88
C LYS A 217 13.10 7.04 2.39
N ASN A 218 13.10 6.58 3.64
CA ASN A 218 14.26 5.99 4.30
C ASN A 218 14.39 4.47 4.08
N ASP A 219 13.51 3.87 3.27
CA ASP A 219 13.61 2.45 2.93
C ASP A 219 14.54 2.24 1.72
N LEU A 220 15.47 1.30 1.86
CA LEU A 220 16.35 0.88 0.76
C LEU A 220 15.63 -0.08 -0.19
N THR A 221 14.57 -0.74 0.28
CA THR A 221 13.80 -1.70 -0.51
C THR A 221 12.67 -0.96 -1.22
N MET A 222 12.85 -0.64 -2.50
CA MET A 222 11.86 0.15 -3.26
C MET A 222 10.85 -0.69 -4.04
N ILE A 223 11.20 -1.95 -4.32
CA ILE A 223 10.43 -2.92 -5.10
C ILE A 223 10.78 -4.33 -4.60
N VAL A 224 9.78 -5.21 -4.49
CA VAL A 224 9.96 -6.60 -4.06
C VAL A 224 9.17 -7.51 -4.98
N ARG A 225 9.77 -8.61 -5.43
CA ARG A 225 9.05 -9.68 -6.13
C ARG A 225 8.38 -10.59 -5.11
N VAL A 226 7.07 -10.75 -5.23
CA VAL A 226 6.25 -11.67 -4.43
C VAL A 226 5.51 -12.57 -5.42
N ASN A 227 5.90 -13.84 -5.50
CA ASN A 227 5.40 -14.79 -6.49
C ASN A 227 5.59 -14.26 -7.94
N ASP A 228 4.48 -14.03 -8.63
CA ASP A 228 4.32 -13.52 -10.00
C ASP A 228 4.01 -12.01 -10.04
N GLU A 229 4.27 -11.28 -8.95
CA GLU A 229 4.04 -9.82 -8.89
C GLU A 229 5.24 -9.04 -8.37
N LEU A 230 5.44 -7.85 -8.96
CA LEU A 230 6.33 -6.82 -8.47
C LEU A 230 5.57 -5.81 -7.60
N VAL A 231 5.79 -5.89 -6.30
CA VAL A 231 5.14 -5.03 -5.30
C VAL A 231 5.96 -3.76 -5.09
N ARG A 232 5.30 -2.60 -5.26
CA ARG A 232 5.85 -1.27 -4.95
C ARG A 232 5.97 -1.07 -3.44
N LYS A 233 7.16 -0.69 -2.97
CA LYS A 233 7.43 -0.35 -1.56
C LYS A 233 7.73 1.13 -1.32
N SER A 234 8.22 1.80 -2.35
CA SER A 234 8.46 3.24 -2.34
C SER A 234 7.17 4.01 -2.62
N ASP A 235 7.04 5.21 -2.04
CA ASP A 235 5.95 6.14 -2.33
C ASP A 235 4.53 5.51 -2.19
N PRO A 236 4.21 4.74 -1.14
CA PRO A 236 2.93 4.02 -1.04
C PRO A 236 1.72 4.96 -1.05
N ILE A 237 1.87 6.18 -0.53
CA ILE A 237 0.84 7.23 -0.60
C ILE A 237 0.43 7.60 -2.02
N TYR A 238 1.29 7.35 -3.01
CA TYR A 238 1.05 7.61 -4.43
C TYR A 238 0.72 6.34 -5.22
N SER A 239 0.57 5.20 -4.54
CA SER A 239 0.25 3.93 -5.19
C SER A 239 -1.22 3.60 -5.03
N ASP A 240 -1.88 3.21 -6.11
CA ASP A 240 -3.24 2.67 -6.06
C ASP A 240 -3.23 1.25 -5.47
N PRO A 241 -4.18 0.88 -4.59
CA PRO A 241 -4.31 -0.47 -4.07
C PRO A 241 -4.67 -1.46 -5.19
N VAL A 242 -3.87 -2.51 -5.34
CA VAL A 242 -4.04 -3.56 -6.36
C VAL A 242 -5.21 -4.49 -6.03
N ASP A 243 -5.39 -4.83 -4.76
CA ASP A 243 -6.50 -5.65 -4.28
C ASP A 243 -7.78 -4.81 -4.15
N ARG A 244 -8.87 -5.27 -4.76
CA ARG A 244 -10.19 -4.60 -4.75
C ARG A 244 -11.01 -4.90 -3.49
N SER A 245 -10.35 -4.94 -2.33
CA SER A 245 -11.00 -5.15 -1.04
C SER A 245 -10.60 -4.11 0.00
N LEU A 246 -11.47 -3.90 1.00
CA LEU A 246 -11.24 -2.92 2.07
C LEU A 246 -9.99 -3.25 2.90
N LEU A 247 -9.76 -4.55 3.14
CA LEU A 247 -8.67 -5.06 3.97
C LEU A 247 -7.39 -5.39 3.17
N GLY A 248 -7.50 -5.47 1.84
CA GLY A 248 -6.38 -5.79 0.95
C GLY A 248 -5.50 -4.59 0.57
N ALA A 249 -5.90 -3.37 0.93
CA ALA A 249 -5.09 -2.18 0.68
C ALA A 249 -3.76 -2.20 1.47
N HIS A 250 -2.70 -1.70 0.84
CA HIS A 250 -1.42 -1.48 1.50
C HIS A 250 -1.51 -0.32 2.50
N PHE A 251 -0.56 -0.30 3.44
CA PHE A 251 -0.48 0.76 4.42
C PHE A 251 -0.17 2.10 3.75
N TYR A 252 -0.88 3.15 4.15
CA TYR A 252 -0.86 4.49 3.53
C TYR A 252 -1.49 4.59 2.13
N ALA A 253 -2.26 3.60 1.69
CA ALA A 253 -3.02 3.74 0.44
C ALA A 253 -3.92 4.99 0.48
N PRO A 254 -4.01 5.76 -0.62
CA PRO A 254 -4.81 6.99 -0.68
C PRO A 254 -6.32 6.73 -0.56
N PHE A 255 -6.77 5.58 -1.06
CA PHE A 255 -8.14 5.12 -0.98
C PHE A 255 -8.21 3.61 -0.71
N LYS A 256 -9.42 3.12 -0.42
CA LYS A 256 -9.72 1.70 -0.24
C LYS A 256 -10.93 1.33 -1.08
N TRP A 257 -11.01 0.08 -1.50
CA TRP A 257 -12.16 -0.43 -2.22
C TRP A 257 -13.24 -0.89 -1.25
N LEU A 258 -14.45 -0.36 -1.39
CA LEU A 258 -15.61 -0.79 -0.61
C LEU A 258 -16.79 -0.97 -1.57
N ALA A 259 -17.32 -2.20 -1.64
CA ALA A 259 -18.43 -2.55 -2.54
C ALA A 259 -18.20 -2.14 -4.02
N GLY A 260 -16.96 -2.25 -4.50
CA GLY A 260 -16.59 -1.90 -5.87
C GLY A 260 -16.26 -0.43 -6.11
N GLU A 261 -16.50 0.44 -5.13
CA GLU A 261 -16.24 1.88 -5.21
C GLU A 261 -14.95 2.29 -4.52
N ARG A 262 -14.31 3.36 -5.02
CA ARG A 262 -13.12 3.97 -4.40
C ARG A 262 -13.56 4.88 -3.25
N VAL A 263 -13.21 4.51 -2.02
CA VAL A 263 -13.52 5.30 -0.82
C VAL A 263 -12.22 5.92 -0.28
N PRO A 264 -12.12 7.26 -0.15
CA PRO A 264 -10.95 7.91 0.43
C PRO A 264 -10.60 7.32 1.80
N THR A 265 -9.31 7.18 2.09
CA THR A 265 -8.84 6.51 3.30
C THR A 265 -9.38 7.13 4.59
N LEU A 266 -9.63 8.44 4.62
CA LEU A 266 -10.33 9.11 5.73
C LEU A 266 -11.66 8.43 6.08
N TYR A 267 -12.55 8.31 5.10
CA TYR A 267 -13.89 7.77 5.32
C TYR A 267 -13.86 6.27 5.58
N ALA A 268 -13.05 5.53 4.82
CA ALA A 268 -12.91 4.09 5.01
C ALA A 268 -12.39 3.75 6.41
N ASN A 269 -11.36 4.45 6.89
CA ASN A 269 -10.80 4.19 8.21
C ASN A 269 -11.74 4.64 9.33
N THR A 270 -12.41 5.78 9.16
CA THR A 270 -13.42 6.26 10.12
C THR A 270 -14.57 5.28 10.24
N LEU A 271 -15.06 4.73 9.12
CA LEU A 271 -16.11 3.71 9.09
C LEU A 271 -15.69 2.44 9.86
N VAL A 272 -14.46 1.98 9.69
CA VAL A 272 -13.93 0.82 10.43
C VAL A 272 -13.83 1.10 11.93
N LEU A 273 -13.38 2.30 12.34
CA LEU A 273 -13.34 2.68 13.75
C LEU A 273 -14.75 2.73 14.37
N TRP A 274 -15.73 3.26 13.65
CA TRP A 274 -17.13 3.23 14.09
C TRP A 274 -17.70 1.82 14.15
N SER A 275 -17.38 0.94 13.19
CA SER A 275 -17.84 -0.45 13.22
C SER A 275 -17.22 -1.22 14.39
N MET A 276 -15.94 -1.01 14.69
CA MET A 276 -15.29 -1.54 15.89
C MET A 276 -15.96 -1.04 17.17
N THR A 277 -16.28 0.26 17.23
CA THR A 277 -16.92 0.89 18.39
C THR A 277 -18.32 0.30 18.61
N LEU A 278 -19.12 0.19 17.55
CA LEU A 278 -20.45 -0.42 17.58
C LEU A 278 -20.37 -1.89 18.00
N LEU A 279 -19.43 -2.65 17.45
CA LEU A 279 -19.20 -4.04 17.85
C LEU A 279 -18.92 -4.13 19.35
N PHE A 280 -18.02 -3.29 19.88
CA PHE A 280 -17.73 -3.29 21.32
C PHE A 280 -18.90 -2.82 22.18
N MET A 281 -19.77 -1.93 21.69
CA MET A 281 -21.02 -1.57 22.36
C MET A 281 -21.98 -2.76 22.43
N VAL A 282 -22.16 -3.50 21.34
CA VAL A 282 -23.00 -4.71 21.30
C VAL A 282 -22.45 -5.80 22.22
N LEU A 283 -21.14 -6.04 22.20
CA LEU A 283 -20.47 -7.00 23.08
C LEU A 283 -20.65 -6.66 24.56
N LEU A 284 -20.63 -5.36 24.90
CA LEU A 284 -20.89 -4.88 26.24
C LEU A 284 -22.36 -5.07 26.62
N TRP A 285 -23.29 -4.68 25.75
CA TRP A 285 -24.73 -4.80 25.99
C TRP A 285 -25.18 -6.25 26.21
N LEU A 286 -24.56 -7.20 25.50
CA LEU A 286 -24.82 -8.64 25.65
C LEU A 286 -24.09 -9.29 26.85
N ASP A 287 -23.29 -8.52 27.60
CA ASP A 287 -22.38 -9.01 28.64
C ASP A 287 -21.53 -10.21 28.17
N LEU A 288 -21.07 -10.20 26.91
CA LEU A 288 -20.44 -11.38 26.31
C LEU A 288 -19.12 -11.74 27.01
N PHE A 289 -18.26 -10.76 27.29
CA PHE A 289 -16.99 -10.99 27.98
C PHE A 289 -17.18 -11.50 29.43
N PRO A 290 -18.03 -10.88 30.27
CA PRO A 290 -18.35 -11.44 31.59
C PRO A 290 -18.91 -12.87 31.55
N ARG A 291 -19.79 -13.17 30.58
CA ARG A 291 -20.36 -14.52 30.38
C ARG A 291 -19.30 -15.52 29.98
N ALA A 292 -18.46 -15.20 29.00
CA ALA A 292 -17.34 -16.03 28.58
C ALA A 292 -16.37 -16.31 29.73
N GLY A 293 -16.05 -15.28 30.53
CA GLY A 293 -15.20 -15.42 31.72
C GLY A 293 -15.80 -16.35 32.78
N ARG A 294 -17.12 -16.33 32.98
CA ARG A 294 -17.82 -17.28 33.89
C ARG A 294 -17.78 -18.71 33.36
N ALA A 295 -18.06 -18.91 32.08
CA ALA A 295 -18.03 -20.23 31.44
C ALA A 295 -16.63 -20.86 31.50
N LEU A 296 -15.58 -20.07 31.23
CA LEU A 296 -14.20 -20.54 31.33
C LEU A 296 -13.85 -20.99 32.75
N ARG A 297 -14.26 -20.24 33.78
CA ARG A 297 -14.07 -20.63 35.19
C ARG A 297 -14.78 -21.93 35.55
N GLN A 298 -15.96 -22.18 34.99
CA GLN A 298 -16.70 -23.43 35.20
C GLN A 298 -15.98 -24.61 34.54
N LEU A 299 -15.50 -24.45 33.30
CA LEU A 299 -14.75 -25.49 32.58
C LEU A 299 -13.42 -25.87 33.26
N VAL A 300 -12.71 -24.90 33.83
CA VAL A 300 -11.47 -25.16 34.58
C VAL A 300 -11.78 -25.89 35.89
N ARG A 301 -12.87 -25.52 36.57
CA ARG A 301 -13.30 -26.19 37.81
C ARG A 301 -13.84 -27.61 37.60
N SER A 302 -14.38 -27.93 36.43
CA SER A 302 -14.87 -29.29 36.14
C SER A 302 -13.76 -30.26 35.67
N ARG A 303 -12.53 -29.76 35.44
CA ARG A 303 -11.36 -30.57 35.07
C ARG A 303 -10.44 -30.88 36.26
N HIS A 304 -10.75 -30.36 37.43
CA HIS A 304 -10.12 -30.67 38.72
C HIS A 304 -11.13 -31.39 39.61
#